data_AF-A0A6J3HA09-F1
#
_entry.id   AF-A0A6J3HA09-F1
#
_cell.length_a   1.000
_cell.length_b   1.000
_cell.length_c   1.000
_cell.angle_alpha   90.00
_cell.angle_beta   90.00
_cell.angle_gamma   90.00
#
_symmetry.space_group_name_H-M   'P 1'
#
loop_
_entity.id
_entity.type
_entity.pdbx_description
1 polymer ?
#
loop_
_entity_poly.entity_id
_entity_poly.type
_entity_poly.pdbx_seq_one_letter_code
_entity_poly.pdbx_strand_id
1 'polypeptide(L)'
;MRRGERRDAGGPRPGSPVPAGKASLEEPPDGPSAGRDTGPGAGRRSTESEVYDDGTNTFFWRAHTLTVLFILTCALGYVTLLEETPQDTAYNTKRGIVASILVFLCFGVTQAKDGPFSRPHPAYWRFWLCVSVVYELFLIFILFQTVQDGRQFLKYVDPKLGVPLPERDYGGNCLIYDPDNETDPFHNVWDKLDGFVPAHFLGWYLKTLMIRDWWMCIIVSVMFEFLEYSLEHQLPNFSECWWDHWIMDVLVCNGLGIYCGMKTLEWLSLKTYKWQGLWNIPTYKGKMKRIAFQFTPYSWVRFEWKPASSLRRWLAVCGIILVFLLAELNTFYLKFVLWMPPEHYLVLLRLVFFVNVGGVAMREIYDFMDDPAGPSALSWCSPGPSGVSSCETSP
;
A
#
# COMPACT_ATOMS: atom_id res chain seq x y z
N MET A 1 29.36 20.38 71.97
CA MET A 1 30.55 20.36 72.88
C MET A 1 30.67 18.96 73.48
N ARG A 2 31.89 18.50 73.81
CA ARG A 2 32.29 17.07 74.02
C ARG A 2 32.27 16.28 72.69
N ARG A 3 33.34 15.68 72.13
CA ARG A 3 34.69 15.23 72.59
C ARG A 3 34.63 14.01 73.53
N GLY A 4 35.26 12.86 73.22
CA GLY A 4 35.99 12.48 71.99
C GLY A 4 36.56 11.05 72.03
N GLU A 5 37.46 10.74 71.08
CA GLU A 5 38.57 9.74 71.13
C GLU A 5 38.20 8.22 71.14
N ARG A 6 38.91 7.27 70.50
CA ARG A 6 40.33 7.08 70.06
C ARG A 6 40.37 6.22 68.76
N ARG A 7 41.27 6.44 67.76
CA ARG A 7 42.63 5.86 67.55
C ARG A 7 42.68 4.34 67.30
N ASP A 8 43.58 3.74 66.50
CA ASP A 8 44.75 4.13 65.66
C ASP A 8 45.03 2.94 64.67
N ALA A 9 45.88 2.92 63.63
CA ALA A 9 46.57 3.92 62.77
C ALA A 9 47.27 3.17 61.58
N GLY A 10 47.73 3.86 60.53
CA GLY A 10 48.60 3.27 59.46
C GLY A 10 48.58 3.98 58.09
N GLY A 11 49.71 4.58 57.67
CA GLY A 11 49.95 5.15 56.32
C GLY A 11 51.07 4.39 55.57
N PRO A 12 51.68 4.90 54.46
CA PRO A 12 51.68 6.28 53.92
C PRO A 12 51.37 6.42 52.40
N ARG A 13 51.53 7.65 51.85
CA ARG A 13 51.35 8.09 50.42
C ARG A 13 52.71 8.09 49.66
N PRO A 14 52.92 8.72 48.47
CA PRO A 14 52.04 9.27 47.39
C PRO A 14 52.46 8.91 45.92
N GLY A 15 51.68 9.33 44.89
CA GLY A 15 52.17 9.42 43.49
C GLY A 15 51.10 9.55 42.38
N SER A 16 51.12 10.65 41.62
CA SER A 16 50.34 10.90 40.38
C SER A 16 51.25 10.75 39.14
N PRO A 17 50.81 10.86 37.85
CA PRO A 17 49.45 11.09 37.30
C PRO A 17 49.05 10.15 36.12
N VAL A 18 47.89 10.48 35.50
CA VAL A 18 47.15 9.85 34.38
C VAL A 18 47.95 9.68 33.08
N PRO A 19 47.65 8.66 32.24
CA PRO A 19 47.11 8.97 30.90
C PRO A 19 45.84 8.15 30.53
N ALA A 20 45.03 8.70 29.62
CA ALA A 20 43.75 8.11 29.21
C ALA A 20 43.89 6.92 28.25
N GLY A 21 43.04 5.90 28.42
CA GLY A 21 43.01 4.69 27.59
C GLY A 21 41.59 4.22 27.29
N LYS A 22 41.24 4.27 25.99
CA LYS A 22 40.06 3.76 25.28
C LYS A 22 39.16 2.76 26.04
N ALA A 23 37.87 3.07 26.12
CA ALA A 23 36.84 2.10 26.48
C ALA A 23 36.61 1.08 25.34
N SER A 24 36.77 -0.21 25.64
CA SER A 24 36.28 -1.30 24.78
C SER A 24 34.87 -1.70 25.20
N LEU A 25 34.08 -2.19 24.25
CA LEU A 25 32.73 -2.72 24.48
C LEU A 25 32.79 -4.04 25.26
N GLU A 26 31.89 -4.21 26.23
CA GLU A 26 31.62 -5.51 26.87
C GLU A 26 30.67 -6.33 25.98
N GLU A 27 31.05 -7.58 25.70
CA GLU A 27 30.16 -8.60 25.15
C GLU A 27 29.36 -9.28 26.30
N PRO A 28 28.10 -9.68 26.07
CA PRO A 28 27.34 -10.47 27.03
C PRO A 28 27.77 -11.95 27.02
N PRO A 29 27.65 -12.69 28.14
CA PRO A 29 28.22 -14.03 28.28
C PRO A 29 27.36 -15.13 27.63
N ASP A 30 28.05 -16.13 27.06
CA ASP A 30 27.43 -17.33 26.49
C ASP A 30 26.68 -18.18 27.52
N GLY A 31 25.48 -18.63 27.15
CA GLY A 31 24.68 -19.65 27.83
C GLY A 31 24.38 -20.82 26.88
N PRO A 32 24.29 -22.07 27.36
CA PRO A 32 24.39 -23.26 26.51
C PRO A 32 23.16 -23.47 25.61
N SER A 33 23.43 -23.95 24.39
CA SER A 33 22.45 -24.25 23.36
C SER A 33 21.62 -25.50 23.69
N ALA A 34 20.31 -25.33 23.81
CA ALA A 34 19.35 -26.41 23.96
C ALA A 34 18.47 -26.58 22.72
N GLY A 35 18.42 -27.80 22.18
CA GLY A 35 17.36 -28.36 21.32
C GLY A 35 16.70 -27.45 20.28
N ARG A 36 17.24 -27.43 19.05
CA ARG A 36 16.54 -26.82 17.90
C ARG A 36 15.55 -27.82 17.30
N ASP A 37 14.34 -27.91 17.86
CA ASP A 37 13.26 -28.71 17.28
C ASP A 37 12.91 -28.21 15.87
N THR A 38 13.24 -29.03 14.86
CA THR A 38 12.94 -28.75 13.45
C THR A 38 11.50 -29.13 13.11
N GLY A 39 10.54 -28.33 13.62
CA GLY A 39 9.15 -28.40 13.17
C GLY A 39 8.94 -27.77 11.78
N PRO A 40 7.80 -28.03 11.10
CA PRO A 40 7.57 -27.59 9.71
C PRO A 40 7.54 -26.07 9.48
N GLY A 41 7.47 -25.26 10.55
CA GLY A 41 7.41 -23.80 10.47
C GLY A 41 8.74 -23.06 10.30
N ALA A 42 9.87 -23.77 10.18
CA ALA A 42 11.21 -23.15 10.20
C ALA A 42 11.44 -22.11 9.08
N GLY A 43 10.83 -22.29 7.90
CA GLY A 43 10.95 -21.36 6.77
C GLY A 43 10.21 -20.03 6.94
N ARG A 44 9.11 -20.00 7.71
CA ARG A 44 8.31 -18.77 7.91
C ARG A 44 8.98 -17.78 8.86
N ARG A 45 9.78 -18.27 9.83
CA ARG A 45 10.51 -17.41 10.79
C ARG A 45 11.71 -16.66 10.21
N SER A 46 12.22 -17.01 9.02
CA SER A 46 13.41 -16.35 8.46
C SER A 46 13.10 -15.09 7.62
N THR A 47 11.88 -14.93 7.13
CA THR A 47 11.48 -13.81 6.25
C THR A 47 10.60 -12.76 6.95
N GLU A 48 10.05 -13.08 8.12
CA GLU A 48 9.25 -12.17 8.96
C GLU A 48 10.14 -11.43 9.99
N SER A 49 9.90 -10.13 10.18
CA SER A 49 10.62 -9.30 11.16
C SER A 49 10.20 -9.60 12.60
N GLU A 50 11.11 -9.41 13.56
CA GLU A 50 10.78 -9.52 14.99
C GLU A 50 9.72 -8.49 15.43
N VAL A 51 8.67 -8.98 16.10
CA VAL A 51 7.60 -8.17 16.68
C VAL A 51 7.52 -8.40 18.19
N TYR A 52 7.40 -7.31 18.93
CA TYR A 52 7.02 -7.29 20.34
C TYR A 52 5.72 -6.51 20.47
N ASP A 53 4.66 -7.13 20.97
CA ASP A 53 3.40 -6.46 21.32
C ASP A 53 3.12 -6.66 22.81
N ASP A 54 2.71 -5.60 23.52
CA ASP A 54 2.39 -5.66 24.95
C ASP A 54 0.94 -6.12 25.25
N GLY A 55 0.18 -6.48 24.21
CA GLY A 55 -1.18 -6.98 24.31
C GLY A 55 -2.23 -5.90 24.61
N THR A 56 -1.87 -4.62 24.57
CA THR A 56 -2.77 -3.52 24.96
C THR A 56 -3.89 -3.29 23.93
N ASN A 57 -5.00 -4.02 24.08
CA ASN A 57 -6.23 -3.80 23.31
C ASN A 57 -7.02 -2.59 23.86
N THR A 58 -6.69 -1.39 23.36
CA THR A 58 -7.41 -0.15 23.70
C THR A 58 -8.79 -0.09 23.06
N PHE A 59 -9.67 0.79 23.56
CA PHE A 59 -11.01 1.03 22.99
C PHE A 59 -11.00 1.20 21.46
N PHE A 60 -9.96 1.81 20.89
CA PHE A 60 -9.82 2.03 19.45
C PHE A 60 -9.75 0.73 18.64
N TRP A 61 -9.18 -0.35 19.19
CA TRP A 61 -9.00 -1.65 18.52
C TRP A 61 -10.19 -2.61 18.70
N ARG A 62 -11.22 -2.21 19.44
CA ARG A 62 -12.43 -3.01 19.64
C ARG A 62 -13.45 -2.71 18.56
N ALA A 63 -14.14 -3.75 18.07
CA ALA A 63 -15.26 -3.58 17.17
C ALA A 63 -16.47 -2.98 17.92
N HIS A 64 -16.90 -1.78 17.52
CA HIS A 64 -18.06 -1.09 18.10
C HIS A 64 -19.35 -1.33 17.30
N THR A 65 -19.52 -2.56 16.80
CA THR A 65 -20.56 -2.94 15.84
C THR A 65 -21.96 -2.49 16.25
N LEU A 66 -22.36 -2.75 17.51
CA LEU A 66 -23.69 -2.36 18.02
C LEU A 66 -23.86 -0.83 18.04
N THR A 67 -22.84 -0.08 18.46
CA THR A 67 -22.86 1.39 18.50
C THR A 67 -22.97 1.98 17.11
N VAL A 68 -22.21 1.45 16.14
CA VAL A 68 -22.24 1.90 14.74
C VAL A 68 -23.60 1.59 14.11
N LEU A 69 -24.15 0.39 14.30
CA LEU A 69 -25.48 0.02 13.79
C LEU A 69 -26.60 0.87 14.43
N PHE A 70 -26.51 1.17 15.72
CA PHE A 70 -27.47 2.06 16.39
C PHE A 70 -27.44 3.48 15.78
N ILE A 71 -26.24 4.08 15.64
CA ILE A 71 -26.08 5.40 15.02
C ILE A 71 -26.61 5.40 13.58
N LEU A 72 -26.30 4.36 12.79
CA LEU A 72 -26.78 4.21 11.41
C LEU A 72 -28.32 4.14 11.35
N THR A 73 -28.93 3.39 12.26
CA THR A 73 -30.39 3.26 12.36
C THR A 73 -31.04 4.58 12.77
N CYS A 74 -30.46 5.30 13.74
CA CYS A 74 -30.93 6.63 14.14
C CYS A 74 -30.78 7.66 12.99
N ALA A 75 -29.70 7.60 12.21
CA ALA A 75 -29.50 8.49 11.07
C ALA A 75 -30.53 8.22 9.95
N LEU A 76 -30.80 6.96 9.61
CA LEU A 76 -31.85 6.59 8.66
C LEU A 76 -33.24 7.00 9.17
N GLY A 77 -33.51 6.85 10.47
CA GLY A 77 -34.73 7.33 11.11
C GLY A 77 -34.88 8.86 11.03
N TYR A 78 -33.80 9.62 11.27
CA TYR A 78 -33.79 11.07 11.11
C TYR A 78 -34.15 11.49 9.68
N VAL A 79 -33.45 10.94 8.67
CA VAL A 79 -33.70 11.26 7.25
C VAL A 79 -35.13 10.90 6.84
N THR A 80 -35.69 9.83 7.41
CA THR A 80 -37.05 9.36 7.09
C THR A 80 -38.15 10.18 7.76
N LEU A 81 -37.91 10.72 8.96
CA LEU A 81 -38.94 11.36 9.79
C LEU A 81 -38.85 12.89 9.86
N LEU A 82 -37.69 13.48 9.56
CA LEU A 82 -37.40 14.90 9.81
C LEU A 82 -36.83 15.65 8.60
N GLU A 83 -36.39 14.97 7.54
CA GLU A 83 -35.87 15.62 6.32
C GLU A 83 -36.93 15.65 5.22
N GLU A 84 -37.41 16.85 4.87
CA GLU A 84 -38.34 17.01 3.74
C GLU A 84 -37.65 16.63 2.43
N THR A 85 -38.36 15.89 1.57
CA THR A 85 -37.81 15.43 0.28
C THR A 85 -37.99 16.51 -0.79
N PRO A 86 -36.91 17.06 -1.39
CA PRO A 86 -37.02 18.05 -2.46
C PRO A 86 -37.71 17.49 -3.70
N GLN A 87 -38.37 18.35 -4.48
CA GLN A 87 -39.01 17.98 -5.75
C GLN A 87 -38.00 17.94 -6.92
N ASP A 88 -36.88 17.23 -6.73
CA ASP A 88 -35.86 16.98 -7.76
C ASP A 88 -35.51 15.49 -7.80
N THR A 89 -35.98 14.80 -8.84
CA THR A 89 -35.75 13.38 -9.08
C THR A 89 -34.26 13.04 -9.25
N ALA A 90 -33.47 13.89 -9.90
CA ALA A 90 -32.06 13.63 -10.16
C ALA A 90 -31.24 13.76 -8.87
N TYR A 91 -31.50 14.81 -8.08
CA TYR A 91 -30.92 14.98 -6.75
C TYR A 91 -31.29 13.81 -5.81
N ASN A 92 -32.58 13.46 -5.74
CA ASN A 92 -33.06 12.38 -4.87
C ASN A 92 -32.45 11.02 -5.25
N THR A 93 -32.33 10.73 -6.56
CA THR A 93 -31.69 9.51 -7.06
C THR A 93 -30.20 9.47 -6.68
N LYS A 94 -29.47 10.58 -6.87
CA LYS A 94 -28.06 10.69 -6.47
C LYS A 94 -27.89 10.52 -4.96
N ARG A 95 -28.74 11.16 -4.14
CA ARG A 95 -28.75 11.01 -2.67
C ARG A 95 -29.03 9.56 -2.26
N GLY A 96 -30.01 8.91 -2.87
CA GLY A 96 -30.37 7.51 -2.60
C GLY A 96 -29.27 6.50 -2.94
N ILE A 97 -28.59 6.66 -4.08
CA ILE A 97 -27.44 5.82 -4.47
C ILE A 97 -26.28 6.01 -3.48
N VAL A 98 -25.91 7.26 -3.18
CA VAL A 98 -24.83 7.56 -2.23
C VAL A 98 -25.16 7.02 -0.83
N ALA A 99 -26.40 7.20 -0.35
CA ALA A 99 -26.83 6.65 0.93
C ALA A 99 -26.76 5.11 0.96
N SER A 100 -27.19 4.44 -0.11
CA SER A 100 -27.13 2.97 -0.24
C SER A 100 -25.69 2.47 -0.18
N ILE A 101 -24.77 3.13 -0.89
CA ILE A 101 -23.33 2.82 -0.85
C ILE A 101 -22.76 3.06 0.56
N LEU A 102 -23.07 4.18 1.20
CA LEU A 102 -22.59 4.48 2.56
C LEU A 102 -23.10 3.49 3.60
N VAL A 103 -24.37 3.08 3.53
CA VAL A 103 -24.95 2.03 4.38
C VAL A 103 -24.24 0.70 4.16
N PHE A 104 -24.01 0.30 2.90
CA PHE A 104 -23.27 -0.93 2.56
C PHE A 104 -21.84 -0.90 3.08
N LEU A 105 -21.10 0.20 2.86
CA LEU A 105 -19.72 0.35 3.33
C LEU A 105 -19.65 0.34 4.87
N CYS A 106 -20.58 1.03 5.54
CA CYS A 106 -20.66 1.06 7.00
C CYS A 106 -20.93 -0.33 7.58
N PHE A 107 -21.94 -1.03 7.07
CA PHE A 107 -22.25 -2.40 7.45
C PHE A 107 -21.06 -3.33 7.17
N GLY A 108 -20.55 -3.33 5.94
CA GLY A 108 -19.45 -4.16 5.49
C GLY A 108 -18.19 -4.00 6.33
N VAL A 109 -17.78 -2.77 6.66
CA VAL A 109 -16.64 -2.53 7.57
C VAL A 109 -16.82 -3.17 8.95
N THR A 110 -18.05 -3.21 9.47
CA THR A 110 -18.31 -3.84 10.78
C THR A 110 -18.37 -5.37 10.73
N GLN A 111 -18.81 -5.96 9.62
CA GLN A 111 -19.06 -7.42 9.50
C GLN A 111 -17.96 -8.19 8.75
N ALA A 112 -17.20 -7.54 7.87
CA ALA A 112 -16.14 -8.19 7.11
C ALA A 112 -15.07 -8.76 8.06
N LYS A 113 -14.52 -9.92 7.69
CA LYS A 113 -13.37 -10.52 8.37
C LYS A 113 -12.12 -9.68 8.14
N ASP A 114 -11.15 -9.81 9.05
CA ASP A 114 -9.84 -9.22 8.86
C ASP A 114 -9.04 -9.96 7.79
N GLY A 115 -8.43 -9.20 6.88
CA GLY A 115 -7.48 -9.70 5.89
C GLY A 115 -6.05 -9.80 6.48
N PRO A 116 -5.03 -10.03 5.64
CA PRO A 116 -3.66 -10.22 6.08
C PRO A 116 -2.98 -8.97 6.67
N PHE A 117 -3.59 -7.79 6.54
CA PHE A 117 -3.07 -6.54 7.11
C PHE A 117 -3.92 -6.02 8.27
N SER A 118 -3.27 -5.73 9.40
CA SER A 118 -3.95 -5.22 10.62
C SER A 118 -3.69 -3.73 10.90
N ARG A 119 -2.67 -3.12 10.28
CA ARG A 119 -2.26 -1.70 10.43
C ARG A 119 -2.50 -0.96 9.11
N PRO A 120 -2.98 0.29 9.09
CA PRO A 120 -3.09 1.21 10.23
C PRO A 120 -4.25 0.90 11.20
N HIS A 121 -5.31 0.26 10.71
CA HIS A 121 -6.38 -0.33 11.53
C HIS A 121 -7.10 -1.40 10.68
N PRO A 122 -7.68 -2.47 11.24
CA PRO A 122 -8.28 -3.52 10.41
C PRO A 122 -9.52 -3.01 9.64
N ALA A 123 -10.28 -2.08 10.23
CA ALA A 123 -11.38 -1.40 9.56
C ALA A 123 -10.98 -0.67 8.25
N TYR A 124 -9.71 -0.24 8.12
CA TYR A 124 -9.21 0.39 6.89
C TYR A 124 -9.14 -0.62 5.73
N TRP A 125 -8.70 -1.85 6.00
CA TRP A 125 -8.60 -2.90 4.99
C TRP A 125 -9.97 -3.51 4.67
N ARG A 126 -10.82 -3.68 5.69
CA ARG A 126 -12.24 -4.01 5.49
C ARG A 126 -12.95 -2.97 4.61
N PHE A 127 -12.67 -1.68 4.81
CA PHE A 127 -13.21 -0.61 3.98
C PHE A 127 -12.80 -0.78 2.50
N TRP A 128 -11.51 -1.00 2.22
CA TRP A 128 -11.06 -1.24 0.84
C TRP A 128 -11.65 -2.50 0.21
N LEU A 129 -11.85 -3.58 0.98
CA LEU A 129 -12.58 -4.78 0.54
C LEU A 129 -14.05 -4.47 0.21
N CYS A 130 -14.74 -3.65 1.00
CA CYS A 130 -16.11 -3.24 0.67
C CYS A 130 -16.15 -2.29 -0.53
N VAL A 131 -15.17 -1.40 -0.68
CA VAL A 131 -15.01 -0.54 -1.86
C VAL A 131 -14.74 -1.37 -3.12
N SER A 132 -13.96 -2.47 -3.04
CA SER A 132 -13.73 -3.32 -4.22
C SER A 132 -15.00 -4.03 -4.68
N VAL A 133 -15.86 -4.46 -3.75
CA VAL A 133 -17.18 -5.00 -4.10
C VAL A 133 -18.08 -3.94 -4.75
N VAL A 134 -18.13 -2.71 -4.21
CA VAL A 134 -18.91 -1.60 -4.83
C VAL A 134 -18.37 -1.26 -6.22
N TYR A 135 -17.04 -1.22 -6.37
CA TYR A 135 -16.38 -0.94 -7.64
C TYR A 135 -16.64 -2.05 -8.69
N GLU A 136 -16.62 -3.32 -8.29
CA GLU A 136 -16.95 -4.45 -9.18
C GLU A 136 -18.42 -4.40 -9.62
N LEU A 137 -19.36 -4.15 -8.70
CA LEU A 137 -20.77 -3.96 -9.04
C LEU A 137 -20.97 -2.78 -10.00
N PHE A 138 -20.18 -1.71 -9.86
CA PHE A 138 -20.20 -0.57 -10.78
C PHE A 138 -19.62 -0.92 -12.16
N LEU A 139 -18.53 -1.69 -12.22
CA LEU A 139 -18.00 -2.19 -13.50
C LEU A 139 -19.01 -3.10 -14.22
N ILE A 140 -19.68 -4.00 -13.49
CA ILE A 140 -20.74 -4.85 -14.04
C ILE A 140 -21.90 -3.97 -14.57
N PHE A 141 -22.29 -2.92 -13.86
CA PHE A 141 -23.31 -1.98 -14.37
C PHE A 141 -22.87 -1.29 -15.67
N ILE A 142 -21.62 -0.80 -15.73
CA ILE A 142 -21.05 -0.15 -16.92
C ILE A 142 -20.90 -1.13 -18.10
N LEU A 143 -20.61 -2.41 -17.84
CA LEU A 143 -20.51 -3.47 -18.85
C LEU A 143 -21.81 -3.66 -19.66
N PHE A 144 -22.97 -3.36 -19.07
CA PHE A 144 -24.27 -3.40 -19.75
C PHE A 144 -24.69 -2.08 -20.41
N GLN A 145 -23.87 -1.03 -20.35
CA GLN A 145 -24.13 0.25 -21.04
C GLN A 145 -23.48 0.27 -22.43
N THR A 146 -24.03 1.05 -23.36
CA THR A 146 -23.26 1.42 -24.56
C THR A 146 -22.13 2.38 -24.17
N VAL A 147 -21.10 2.53 -25.01
CA VAL A 147 -20.01 3.48 -24.77
C VAL A 147 -20.55 4.92 -24.66
N GLN A 148 -21.57 5.26 -25.45
CA GLN A 148 -22.25 6.54 -25.44
C GLN A 148 -23.00 6.76 -24.12
N ASP A 149 -23.77 5.77 -23.67
CA ASP A 149 -24.50 5.83 -22.40
C ASP A 149 -23.54 5.91 -21.20
N GLY A 150 -22.45 5.14 -21.21
CA GLY A 150 -21.40 5.23 -20.18
C GLY A 150 -20.75 6.62 -20.11
N ARG A 151 -20.48 7.26 -21.26
CA ARG A 151 -19.99 8.65 -21.33
C ARG A 151 -21.01 9.65 -20.80
N GLN A 152 -22.30 9.49 -21.10
CA GLN A 152 -23.34 10.37 -20.55
C GLN A 152 -23.58 10.10 -19.05
N PHE A 153 -23.45 8.85 -18.60
CA PHE A 153 -23.58 8.48 -17.20
C PHE A 153 -22.55 9.21 -16.32
N LEU A 154 -21.31 9.36 -16.81
CA LEU A 154 -20.27 10.11 -16.08
C LEU A 154 -20.64 11.57 -15.79
N LYS A 155 -21.57 12.19 -16.54
CA LYS A 155 -22.06 13.56 -16.25
C LYS A 155 -22.84 13.65 -14.94
N TYR A 156 -23.43 12.56 -14.45
CA TYR A 156 -24.04 12.52 -13.12
C TYR A 156 -23.00 12.52 -11.99
N VAL A 157 -21.77 12.09 -12.28
CA VAL A 157 -20.63 12.14 -11.36
C VAL A 157 -20.00 13.53 -11.39
N ASP A 158 -19.53 13.97 -12.57
CA ASP A 158 -18.99 15.30 -12.83
C ASP A 158 -19.56 15.86 -14.15
N PRO A 159 -20.32 16.98 -14.13
CA PRO A 159 -20.93 17.58 -15.32
C PRO A 159 -19.96 17.94 -16.46
N LYS A 160 -18.65 18.03 -16.19
CA LYS A 160 -17.61 18.33 -17.19
C LYS A 160 -17.21 17.11 -18.04
N LEU A 161 -17.61 15.90 -17.66
CA LEU A 161 -17.26 14.66 -18.37
C LEU A 161 -18.20 14.39 -19.56
N GLY A 162 -17.92 13.33 -20.33
CA GLY A 162 -18.77 12.91 -21.45
C GLY A 162 -18.75 13.88 -22.64
N VAL A 163 -17.65 14.62 -22.80
CA VAL A 163 -17.28 15.42 -23.97
C VAL A 163 -15.98 14.88 -24.57
N PRO A 164 -15.74 14.97 -25.90
CA PRO A 164 -14.47 14.57 -26.49
C PRO A 164 -13.31 15.34 -25.86
N LEU A 165 -12.21 14.64 -25.59
CA LEU A 165 -10.95 15.26 -25.19
C LEU A 165 -10.20 15.77 -26.43
N PRO A 166 -9.41 16.86 -26.32
CA PRO A 166 -8.48 17.21 -27.39
C PRO A 166 -7.45 16.08 -27.58
N GLU A 167 -7.17 15.73 -28.82
CA GLU A 167 -6.05 14.83 -29.14
C GLU A 167 -4.75 15.57 -28.84
N ARG A 168 -3.97 15.04 -27.90
CA ARG A 168 -2.61 15.50 -27.60
C ARG A 168 -1.66 14.42 -28.07
N ASP A 169 -0.94 14.74 -29.15
CA ASP A 169 0.21 13.97 -29.61
C ASP A 169 1.41 14.32 -28.72
N TYR A 170 2.12 13.29 -28.25
CA TYR A 170 3.27 13.40 -27.36
C TYR A 170 4.60 13.03 -28.04
N GLY A 171 4.57 12.66 -29.33
CA GLY A 171 5.70 12.15 -30.12
C GLY A 171 6.04 12.97 -31.37
N GLY A 172 5.36 14.10 -31.60
CA GLY A 172 5.50 14.91 -32.81
C GLY A 172 6.90 15.50 -33.08
N ASN A 173 7.60 16.00 -32.06
CA ASN A 173 8.98 16.49 -32.15
C ASN A 173 9.85 15.88 -31.04
N CYS A 174 10.77 14.99 -31.43
CA CYS A 174 11.61 14.26 -30.49
C CYS A 174 13.04 14.80 -30.37
N LEU A 175 13.28 16.03 -30.80
CA LEU A 175 14.54 16.72 -30.54
C LEU A 175 14.65 17.11 -29.05
N ILE A 176 15.61 16.52 -28.34
CA ILE A 176 15.96 16.89 -26.95
C ILE A 176 16.47 18.33 -26.91
N TYR A 177 17.23 18.74 -27.94
CA TYR A 177 17.65 20.10 -28.20
C TYR A 177 17.15 20.48 -29.59
N ASP A 178 16.22 21.41 -29.67
CA ASP A 178 15.70 21.95 -30.91
C ASP A 178 16.52 23.19 -31.31
N PRO A 179 17.33 23.13 -32.39
CA PRO A 179 18.14 24.25 -32.84
C PRO A 179 17.32 25.34 -33.54
N ASP A 180 16.10 25.06 -33.97
CA ASP A 180 15.26 25.98 -34.74
C ASP A 180 14.37 26.85 -33.81
N ASN A 181 14.22 26.48 -32.53
CA ASN A 181 13.57 27.29 -31.50
C ASN A 181 14.59 28.11 -30.68
N GLU A 182 14.95 29.30 -31.18
CA GLU A 182 15.92 30.19 -30.51
C GLU A 182 15.50 30.65 -29.10
N THR A 183 14.21 30.61 -28.74
CA THR A 183 13.71 31.11 -27.44
C THR A 183 13.64 30.04 -26.36
N ASP A 184 13.35 28.79 -26.71
CA ASP A 184 13.46 27.64 -25.81
C ASP A 184 13.89 26.37 -26.59
N PRO A 185 15.20 26.12 -26.72
CA PRO A 185 15.71 24.92 -27.35
C PRO A 185 15.36 23.61 -26.62
N PHE A 186 14.85 23.66 -25.37
CA PHE A 186 14.56 22.48 -24.54
C PHE A 186 13.06 22.30 -24.25
N HIS A 187 12.18 23.01 -24.97
CA HIS A 187 10.72 22.98 -24.76
C HIS A 187 10.15 21.55 -24.70
N ASN A 188 10.56 20.66 -25.62
CA ASN A 188 10.14 19.25 -25.64
C ASN A 188 10.47 18.48 -24.35
N VAL A 189 11.51 18.91 -23.61
CA VAL A 189 11.87 18.33 -22.31
C VAL A 189 11.06 18.97 -21.19
N TRP A 190 10.96 20.30 -21.17
CA TRP A 190 10.22 21.02 -20.12
C TRP A 190 8.73 20.66 -20.08
N ASP A 191 8.09 20.49 -21.25
CA ASP A 191 6.69 20.08 -21.38
C ASP A 191 6.39 18.68 -20.79
N LYS A 192 7.43 17.84 -20.62
CA LYS A 192 7.35 16.52 -20.00
C LYS A 192 7.64 16.56 -18.49
N LEU A 193 8.39 17.54 -18.00
CA LEU A 193 8.81 17.59 -16.58
C LEU A 193 7.71 18.04 -15.60
N ASP A 194 6.69 18.78 -16.04
CA ASP A 194 5.73 19.49 -15.16
C ASP A 194 4.75 18.55 -14.39
N GLY A 195 4.53 17.32 -14.86
CA GLY A 195 3.62 16.38 -14.18
C GLY A 195 3.84 14.90 -14.45
N PHE A 196 4.44 14.54 -15.58
CA PHE A 196 4.66 13.15 -15.99
C PHE A 196 5.75 12.48 -15.16
N VAL A 197 6.92 13.10 -15.02
CA VAL A 197 8.03 12.63 -14.16
C VAL A 197 7.63 12.35 -12.70
N PRO A 198 6.98 13.27 -11.95
CA PRO A 198 6.56 12.98 -10.58
C PRO A 198 5.47 11.89 -10.52
N ALA A 199 4.60 11.78 -11.53
CA ALA A 199 3.61 10.70 -11.61
C ALA A 199 4.25 9.33 -11.82
N HIS A 200 5.20 9.21 -12.75
CA HIS A 200 5.95 7.97 -13.00
C HIS A 200 6.80 7.58 -11.79
N PHE A 201 7.61 8.49 -11.25
CA PHE A 201 8.43 8.22 -10.07
C PHE A 201 7.60 7.76 -8.86
N LEU A 202 6.53 8.48 -8.50
CA LEU A 202 5.67 8.10 -7.38
C LEU A 202 4.85 6.84 -7.66
N GLY A 203 4.41 6.64 -8.90
CA GLY A 203 3.72 5.43 -9.36
C GLY A 203 4.59 4.20 -9.15
N TRP A 204 5.84 4.22 -9.65
CA TRP A 204 6.78 3.12 -9.51
C TRP A 204 7.28 2.90 -8.09
N TYR A 205 7.45 3.97 -7.32
CA TYR A 205 7.69 3.87 -5.88
C TYR A 205 6.57 3.07 -5.18
N LEU A 206 5.30 3.44 -5.39
CA LEU A 206 4.15 2.76 -4.79
C LEU A 206 3.94 1.33 -5.31
N LYS A 207 4.08 1.09 -6.62
CA LYS A 207 4.07 -0.26 -7.23
C LYS A 207 5.12 -1.16 -6.58
N THR A 208 6.32 -0.64 -6.35
CA THR A 208 7.40 -1.40 -5.70
C THR A 208 7.07 -1.74 -4.25
N LEU A 209 6.41 -0.85 -3.50
CA LEU A 209 5.96 -1.17 -2.13
C LEU A 209 4.94 -2.32 -2.06
N MET A 210 4.18 -2.51 -3.15
CA MET A 210 3.18 -3.56 -3.33
C MET A 210 3.79 -4.88 -3.84
N ILE A 211 4.61 -4.85 -4.90
CA ILE A 211 5.21 -6.05 -5.54
C ILE A 211 6.39 -6.60 -4.72
N ARG A 212 7.18 -5.72 -4.12
CA ARG A 212 8.33 -5.99 -3.22
C ARG A 212 9.48 -6.82 -3.79
N ASP A 213 9.60 -6.88 -5.12
CA ASP A 213 10.70 -7.57 -5.81
C ASP A 213 11.27 -6.68 -6.92
N TRP A 214 12.60 -6.51 -6.89
CA TRP A 214 13.32 -5.66 -7.85
C TRP A 214 13.16 -6.14 -9.29
N TRP A 215 13.33 -7.44 -9.52
CA TRP A 215 13.30 -8.00 -10.88
C TRP A 215 11.90 -7.99 -11.46
N MET A 216 10.87 -8.33 -10.68
CA MET A 216 9.48 -8.21 -11.13
C MET A 216 9.13 -6.76 -11.48
N CYS A 217 9.53 -5.77 -10.67
CA CYS A 217 9.26 -4.37 -10.98
C CYS A 217 9.96 -3.91 -12.27
N ILE A 218 11.25 -4.23 -12.44
CA ILE A 218 12.00 -3.89 -13.67
C ILE A 218 11.42 -4.59 -14.90
N ILE A 219 11.00 -5.86 -14.78
CA ILE A 219 10.36 -6.60 -15.89
C ILE A 219 9.02 -5.95 -16.25
N VAL A 220 8.15 -5.64 -15.28
CA VAL A 220 6.87 -4.97 -15.55
C VAL A 220 7.12 -3.59 -16.19
N SER A 221 8.11 -2.82 -15.73
CA SER A 221 8.44 -1.51 -16.33
C SER A 221 8.85 -1.64 -17.79
N VAL A 222 9.82 -2.49 -18.10
CA VAL A 222 10.30 -2.67 -19.48
C VAL A 222 9.22 -3.28 -20.37
N MET A 223 8.41 -4.21 -19.84
CA MET A 223 7.28 -4.77 -20.59
C MET A 223 6.16 -3.74 -20.83
N PHE A 224 5.99 -2.74 -19.98
CA PHE A 224 4.99 -1.70 -20.19
C PHE A 224 5.39 -0.78 -21.35
N GLU A 225 6.65 -0.32 -21.44
CA GLU A 225 7.13 0.42 -22.63
C GLU A 225 6.89 -0.35 -23.94
N PHE A 226 7.17 -1.66 -23.94
CA PHE A 226 6.90 -2.50 -25.10
C PHE A 226 5.41 -2.59 -25.45
N LEU A 227 4.50 -2.48 -24.47
CA LEU A 227 3.06 -2.39 -24.73
C LEU A 227 2.69 -1.01 -25.29
N GLU A 228 3.28 0.07 -24.80
CA GLU A 228 3.04 1.42 -25.33
C GLU A 228 3.48 1.53 -26.80
N TYR A 229 4.72 1.16 -27.13
CA TYR A 229 5.19 1.04 -28.52
C TYR A 229 4.30 0.14 -29.38
N SER A 230 3.79 -0.97 -28.81
CA SER A 230 2.92 -1.89 -29.57
C SER A 230 1.52 -1.33 -29.81
N LEU A 231 1.07 -0.36 -29.01
CA LEU A 231 -0.33 0.09 -28.94
C LEU A 231 -0.52 1.60 -29.17
N GLU A 232 0.54 2.35 -29.48
CA GLU A 232 0.46 3.77 -29.90
C GLU A 232 -0.54 4.02 -31.03
N HIS A 233 -0.65 3.06 -31.95
CA HIS A 233 -1.61 3.08 -33.06
C HIS A 233 -3.09 3.00 -32.61
N GLN A 234 -3.36 2.63 -31.36
CA GLN A 234 -4.71 2.59 -30.76
C GLN A 234 -4.93 3.72 -29.76
N LEU A 235 -3.85 4.18 -29.11
CA LEU A 235 -3.87 5.20 -28.06
C LEU A 235 -2.80 6.25 -28.37
N PRO A 236 -3.16 7.42 -28.93
CA PRO A 236 -2.22 8.50 -29.23
C PRO A 236 -1.41 8.98 -28.00
N ASN A 237 -1.92 8.75 -26.78
CA ASN A 237 -1.20 9.02 -25.54
C ASN A 237 0.05 8.15 -25.32
N PHE A 238 0.23 7.07 -26.09
CA PHE A 238 1.41 6.18 -26.04
C PHE A 238 2.41 6.47 -27.15
N SER A 239 2.12 7.38 -28.08
CA SER A 239 3.10 7.81 -29.08
C SER A 239 3.97 8.87 -28.43
N GLU A 240 5.07 8.42 -27.83
CA GLU A 240 6.04 9.28 -27.14
C GLU A 240 7.43 9.12 -27.76
N CYS A 241 8.36 9.96 -27.33
CA CYS A 241 9.69 9.97 -27.91
C CYS A 241 10.54 8.79 -27.44
N TRP A 242 11.42 8.29 -28.31
CA TRP A 242 12.27 7.13 -27.96
C TRP A 242 13.10 7.34 -26.69
N TRP A 243 13.48 8.59 -26.40
CA TRP A 243 14.22 8.97 -25.20
C TRP A 243 13.33 9.18 -23.98
N ASP A 244 12.02 9.42 -24.16
CA ASP A 244 11.04 9.41 -23.06
C ASP A 244 10.97 7.98 -22.50
N HIS A 245 10.42 7.05 -23.27
CA HIS A 245 10.30 5.62 -22.93
C HIS A 245 11.58 5.04 -22.28
N TRP A 246 12.73 5.14 -22.96
CA TRP A 246 13.93 4.43 -22.52
C TRP A 246 14.80 5.19 -21.51
N ILE A 247 14.86 6.53 -21.59
CA ILE A 247 15.73 7.32 -20.70
C ILE A 247 14.91 7.98 -19.60
N MET A 248 13.84 8.70 -19.94
CA MET A 248 13.00 9.38 -18.94
C MET A 248 12.23 8.38 -18.09
N ASP A 249 11.54 7.40 -18.69
CA ASP A 249 10.71 6.47 -17.94
C ASP A 249 11.52 5.31 -17.38
N VAL A 250 11.97 4.35 -18.19
CA VAL A 250 12.64 3.13 -17.69
C VAL A 250 13.82 3.43 -16.78
N LEU A 251 14.73 4.32 -17.19
CA LEU A 251 15.97 4.57 -16.44
C LEU A 251 15.81 5.60 -15.32
N VAL A 252 15.19 6.75 -15.60
CA VAL A 252 15.07 7.84 -14.61
C VAL A 252 13.85 7.64 -13.71
N CYS A 253 12.62 7.81 -14.19
CA CYS A 253 11.44 7.86 -13.34
C CYS A 253 11.13 6.51 -12.70
N ASN A 254 11.02 5.48 -13.53
CA ASN A 254 10.65 4.13 -13.14
C ASN A 254 11.81 3.51 -12.35
N GLY A 255 13.03 3.57 -12.89
CA GLY A 255 14.25 3.07 -12.25
C GLY A 255 14.55 3.69 -10.88
N LEU A 256 14.47 5.02 -10.74
CA LEU A 256 14.64 5.69 -9.44
C LEU A 256 13.47 5.41 -8.49
N GLY A 257 12.23 5.36 -9.00
CA GLY A 257 11.05 5.00 -8.21
C GLY A 257 11.18 3.61 -7.59
N ILE A 258 11.60 2.62 -8.40
CA ILE A 258 11.88 1.24 -7.95
C ILE A 258 13.04 1.22 -6.95
N TYR A 259 14.14 1.94 -7.22
CA TYR A 259 15.29 2.01 -6.30
C TYR A 259 14.90 2.57 -4.92
N CYS A 260 14.20 3.72 -4.90
CA CYS A 260 13.69 4.33 -3.68
C CYS A 260 12.68 3.41 -2.97
N GLY A 261 11.82 2.72 -3.73
CA GLY A 261 10.91 1.71 -3.22
C GLY A 261 11.67 0.60 -2.49
N MET A 262 12.61 -0.07 -3.17
CA MET A 262 13.42 -1.14 -2.57
C MET A 262 14.21 -0.68 -1.33
N LYS A 263 14.73 0.55 -1.32
CA LYS A 263 15.40 1.12 -0.14
C LYS A 263 14.43 1.35 1.04
N THR A 264 13.19 1.75 0.78
CA THR A 264 12.14 1.79 1.81
C THR A 264 11.82 0.39 2.34
N LEU A 265 11.73 -0.62 1.48
CA LEU A 265 11.47 -2.01 1.89
C LEU A 265 12.61 -2.61 2.72
N GLU A 266 13.85 -2.35 2.33
CA GLU A 266 15.04 -2.70 3.12
C GLU A 266 14.96 -2.06 4.52
N TRP A 267 14.71 -0.75 4.59
CA TRP A 267 14.58 0.01 5.85
C TRP A 267 13.40 -0.45 6.73
N LEU A 268 12.29 -0.91 6.15
CA LEU A 268 11.16 -1.51 6.88
C LEU A 268 11.49 -2.92 7.39
N SER A 269 12.22 -3.72 6.59
CA SER A 269 12.56 -5.10 6.94
C SER A 269 13.61 -5.24 8.03
N LEU A 270 14.47 -4.23 8.21
CA LEU A 270 15.49 -4.19 9.26
C LEU A 270 14.95 -3.70 10.63
N LYS A 271 13.63 -3.46 10.74
CA LYS A 271 13.03 -2.97 12.00
C LYS A 271 12.57 -4.11 12.89
N THR A 272 12.87 -3.96 14.17
CA THR A 272 12.10 -4.59 15.24
C THR A 272 10.85 -3.75 15.52
N TYR A 273 9.68 -4.36 15.41
CA TYR A 273 8.40 -3.67 15.58
C TYR A 273 7.95 -3.78 17.05
N LYS A 274 7.95 -2.66 17.78
CA LYS A 274 7.57 -2.61 19.20
C LYS A 274 6.22 -1.91 19.37
N TRP A 275 5.16 -2.70 19.47
CA TRP A 275 3.79 -2.25 19.67
C TRP A 275 3.47 -2.18 21.16
N GLN A 276 3.77 -1.01 21.73
CA GLN A 276 3.36 -0.70 23.09
C GLN A 276 2.10 0.16 23.12
N GLY A 277 1.29 0.00 24.17
CA GLY A 277 0.17 0.87 24.49
C GLY A 277 0.62 2.31 24.70
N LEU A 278 -0.15 3.29 24.19
CA LEU A 278 0.24 4.70 24.21
C LEU A 278 0.39 5.27 25.65
N TRP A 279 -0.25 4.64 26.63
CA TRP A 279 -0.15 4.97 28.05
C TRP A 279 1.12 4.41 28.72
N ASN A 280 1.68 3.33 28.18
CA ASN A 280 2.91 2.69 28.69
C ASN A 280 4.18 3.45 28.27
N ILE A 281 4.05 4.46 27.38
CA ILE A 281 5.17 5.26 26.87
C ILE A 281 5.28 6.56 27.68
N PRO A 282 6.36 6.78 28.45
CA PRO A 282 6.45 7.93 29.37
C PRO A 282 6.73 9.27 28.66
N THR A 283 7.30 9.27 27.45
CA THR A 283 7.74 10.52 26.77
C THR A 283 6.80 10.93 25.63
N TYR A 284 6.52 12.22 25.50
CA TYR A 284 5.75 12.77 24.38
C TYR A 284 6.37 12.46 23.01
N LYS A 285 7.70 12.55 22.89
CA LYS A 285 8.43 12.14 21.67
C LYS A 285 8.20 10.66 21.35
N GLY A 286 8.20 9.79 22.36
CA GLY A 286 7.86 8.38 22.21
C GLY A 286 6.42 8.14 21.76
N LYS A 287 5.45 8.88 22.32
CA LYS A 287 4.04 8.82 21.91
C LYS A 287 3.84 9.27 20.46
N MET A 288 4.42 10.41 20.07
CA MET A 288 4.39 10.88 18.67
C MET A 288 5.05 9.88 17.72
N LYS A 289 6.19 9.29 18.11
CA LYS A 289 6.82 8.20 17.35
C LYS A 289 5.86 7.02 17.21
N ARG A 290 5.26 6.53 18.29
CA ARG A 290 4.30 5.40 18.27
C ARG A 290 3.06 5.67 17.40
N ILE A 291 2.62 6.92 17.31
CA ILE A 291 1.54 7.37 16.40
C ILE A 291 2.03 7.39 14.95
N ALA A 292 3.20 7.94 14.65
CA ALA A 292 3.75 7.92 13.28
C ALA A 292 3.98 6.48 12.77
N PHE A 293 4.52 5.60 13.63
CA PHE A 293 4.68 4.17 13.34
C PHE A 293 3.34 3.43 13.22
N GLN A 294 2.19 4.03 13.57
CA GLN A 294 0.87 3.40 13.38
C GLN A 294 0.56 3.12 11.90
N PHE A 295 1.19 3.85 10.98
CA PHE A 295 1.08 3.70 9.53
C PHE A 295 2.13 2.74 8.93
N THR A 296 3.00 2.15 9.76
CA THR A 296 3.86 1.03 9.35
C THR A 296 3.17 -0.31 9.64
N PRO A 297 3.45 -1.37 8.86
CA PRO A 297 2.76 -2.66 9.01
C PRO A 297 3.12 -3.36 10.31
N TYR A 298 2.24 -4.25 10.79
CA TYR A 298 2.36 -4.91 12.10
C TYR A 298 3.64 -5.74 12.24
N SER A 299 3.90 -6.56 11.23
CA SER A 299 5.16 -7.23 10.95
C SER A 299 5.57 -6.86 9.53
N TRP A 300 6.86 -6.95 9.23
CA TRP A 300 7.35 -6.92 7.86
C TRP A 300 7.63 -8.33 7.38
N VAL A 301 7.19 -8.66 6.16
CA VAL A 301 7.57 -9.92 5.49
C VAL A 301 8.26 -9.60 4.18
N ARG A 302 9.47 -10.14 4.01
CA ARG A 302 10.20 -10.12 2.74
C ARG A 302 9.61 -11.17 1.81
N PHE A 303 9.26 -10.78 0.59
CA PHE A 303 8.73 -11.71 -0.40
C PHE A 303 9.89 -12.40 -1.14
N GLU A 304 9.98 -13.72 -1.05
CA GLU A 304 10.96 -14.53 -1.77
C GLU A 304 10.27 -15.40 -2.86
N TRP A 305 9.84 -14.76 -3.95
CA TRP A 305 9.05 -15.38 -5.03
C TRP A 305 9.70 -16.66 -5.60
N LYS A 306 11.05 -16.67 -5.72
CA LYS A 306 11.86 -17.82 -6.19
C LYS A 306 11.34 -18.42 -7.52
N PRO A 307 11.14 -17.63 -8.59
CA PRO A 307 10.51 -18.09 -9.82
C PRO A 307 11.20 -19.32 -10.45
N ALA A 308 12.54 -19.36 -10.43
CA ALA A 308 13.32 -20.47 -10.99
C ALA A 308 13.29 -21.78 -10.18
N SER A 309 12.63 -21.82 -9.01
CA SER A 309 12.63 -23.02 -8.15
C SER A 309 11.65 -24.12 -8.59
N SER A 310 10.59 -23.77 -9.32
CA SER A 310 9.63 -24.74 -9.86
C SER A 310 8.80 -24.11 -10.97
N LEU A 311 8.31 -24.94 -11.92
CA LEU A 311 7.43 -24.48 -12.99
C LEU A 311 6.16 -23.80 -12.45
N ARG A 312 5.60 -24.27 -11.32
CA ARG A 312 4.44 -23.64 -10.66
C ARG A 312 4.74 -22.21 -10.21
N ARG A 313 5.90 -21.96 -9.58
CA ARG A 313 6.29 -20.60 -9.16
C ARG A 313 6.65 -19.71 -10.34
N TRP A 314 7.30 -20.24 -11.37
CA TRP A 314 7.55 -19.51 -12.60
C TRP A 314 6.25 -19.05 -13.28
N LEU A 315 5.30 -19.97 -13.51
CA LEU A 315 3.99 -19.67 -14.10
C LEU A 315 3.18 -18.69 -13.24
N ALA A 316 3.23 -18.81 -11.91
CA ALA A 316 2.57 -17.88 -11.01
C ALA A 316 3.14 -16.46 -11.12
N VAL A 317 4.47 -16.29 -11.16
CA VAL A 317 5.11 -14.98 -11.35
C VAL A 317 4.79 -14.40 -12.74
N CYS A 318 4.79 -15.22 -13.80
CA CYS A 318 4.34 -14.78 -15.12
C CYS A 318 2.86 -14.34 -15.12
N GLY A 319 1.98 -15.06 -14.41
CA GLY A 319 0.57 -14.69 -14.24
C GLY A 319 0.38 -13.38 -13.49
N ILE A 320 1.15 -13.14 -12.43
CA ILE A 320 1.15 -11.87 -11.69
C ILE A 320 1.58 -10.72 -12.60
N ILE A 321 2.69 -10.88 -13.34
CA ILE A 321 3.19 -9.87 -14.30
C ILE A 321 2.12 -9.56 -15.36
N LEU A 322 1.48 -10.58 -15.93
CA LEU A 322 0.39 -10.41 -16.90
C LEU A 322 -0.80 -9.63 -16.31
N VAL A 323 -1.25 -9.98 -15.10
CA VAL A 323 -2.37 -9.28 -14.44
C VAL A 323 -2.01 -7.82 -14.13
N PHE A 324 -0.77 -7.52 -13.74
CA PHE A 324 -0.28 -6.15 -13.56
C PHE A 324 -0.34 -5.37 -14.87
N LEU A 325 0.27 -5.89 -15.94
CA LEU A 325 0.26 -5.23 -17.25
C LEU A 325 -1.16 -5.02 -17.78
N LEU A 326 -2.07 -5.98 -17.59
CA LEU A 326 -3.49 -5.83 -17.94
C LEU A 326 -4.20 -4.75 -17.11
N ALA A 327 -3.93 -4.66 -15.81
CA ALA A 327 -4.53 -3.64 -14.94
C ALA A 327 -4.02 -2.22 -15.26
N GLU A 328 -2.73 -2.09 -15.57
CA GLU A 328 -2.12 -0.84 -16.01
C GLU A 328 -2.68 -0.43 -17.37
N LEU A 329 -2.67 -1.32 -18.36
CA LEU A 329 -3.25 -1.07 -19.68
C LEU A 329 -4.75 -0.69 -19.59
N ASN A 330 -5.52 -1.39 -18.76
CA ASN A 330 -6.93 -1.07 -18.50
C ASN A 330 -7.13 0.30 -17.81
N THR A 331 -6.09 0.87 -17.19
CA THR A 331 -6.12 2.25 -16.71
C THR A 331 -6.13 3.25 -17.86
N PHE A 332 -5.33 3.02 -18.90
CA PHE A 332 -5.30 3.86 -20.11
C PHE A 332 -6.51 3.66 -21.01
N TYR A 333 -6.92 2.41 -21.27
CA TYR A 333 -8.10 2.16 -22.11
C TYR A 333 -9.40 2.67 -21.48
N LEU A 334 -9.61 2.50 -20.17
CA LEU A 334 -10.87 2.94 -19.54
C LEU A 334 -11.00 4.47 -19.54
N LYS A 335 -9.90 5.22 -19.31
CA LYS A 335 -9.93 6.69 -19.43
C LYS A 335 -10.20 7.14 -20.87
N PHE A 336 -9.60 6.46 -21.86
CA PHE A 336 -9.78 6.78 -23.28
C PHE A 336 -11.22 6.49 -23.75
N VAL A 337 -11.74 5.28 -23.51
CA VAL A 337 -13.08 4.87 -23.92
C VAL A 337 -14.15 5.78 -23.32
N LEU A 338 -14.02 6.18 -22.05
CA LEU A 338 -15.00 7.01 -21.34
C LEU A 338 -14.75 8.52 -21.41
N TRP A 339 -13.73 8.98 -22.16
CA TRP A 339 -13.32 10.40 -22.24
C TRP A 339 -13.06 11.04 -20.86
N MET A 340 -12.27 10.38 -20.02
CA MET A 340 -11.79 10.93 -18.76
C MET A 340 -10.39 11.54 -18.93
N PRO A 341 -10.17 12.84 -18.59
CA PRO A 341 -8.84 13.44 -18.61
C PRO A 341 -7.85 12.68 -17.70
N PRO A 342 -6.54 12.61 -18.03
CA PRO A 342 -5.53 11.95 -17.19
C PRO A 342 -5.47 12.52 -15.76
N GLU A 343 -5.60 13.84 -15.62
CA GLU A 343 -5.58 14.57 -14.35
C GLU A 343 -6.89 14.46 -13.55
N HIS A 344 -7.92 13.80 -14.09
CA HIS A 344 -9.23 13.75 -13.44
C HIS A 344 -9.17 12.92 -12.15
N TYR A 345 -9.77 13.45 -11.08
CA TYR A 345 -9.68 12.84 -9.75
C TYR A 345 -10.18 11.40 -9.69
N LEU A 346 -11.11 10.98 -10.58
CA LEU A 346 -11.55 9.58 -10.66
C LEU A 346 -10.41 8.63 -11.09
N VAL A 347 -9.51 9.07 -11.96
CA VAL A 347 -8.33 8.30 -12.38
C VAL A 347 -7.37 8.16 -11.19
N LEU A 348 -7.10 9.25 -10.47
CA LEU A 348 -6.26 9.21 -9.27
C LEU A 348 -6.85 8.34 -8.15
N LEU A 349 -8.16 8.46 -7.87
CA LEU A 349 -8.85 7.61 -6.88
C LEU A 349 -8.78 6.13 -7.26
N ARG A 350 -8.87 5.81 -8.55
CA ARG A 350 -8.73 4.44 -9.08
C ARG A 350 -7.32 3.88 -8.91
N LEU A 351 -6.29 4.71 -9.11
CA LEU A 351 -4.90 4.33 -8.81
C LEU A 351 -4.67 4.07 -7.32
N VAL A 352 -5.18 4.95 -6.44
CA VAL A 352 -5.12 4.76 -4.98
C VAL A 352 -5.85 3.48 -4.56
N PHE A 353 -7.01 3.19 -5.16
CA PHE A 353 -7.75 1.94 -4.96
C PHE A 353 -6.90 0.71 -5.34
N PHE A 354 -6.29 0.70 -6.53
CA PHE A 354 -5.46 -0.42 -6.99
C PHE A 354 -4.21 -0.64 -6.11
N VAL A 355 -3.55 0.42 -5.63
CA VAL A 355 -2.40 0.27 -4.70
C VAL A 355 -2.83 -0.39 -3.39
N ASN A 356 -4.00 -0.05 -2.85
CA ASN A 356 -4.49 -0.62 -1.59
C ASN A 356 -4.94 -2.08 -1.76
N VAL A 357 -5.80 -2.37 -2.74
CA VAL A 357 -6.35 -3.71 -2.98
C VAL A 357 -5.27 -4.66 -3.52
N GLY A 358 -4.43 -4.19 -4.45
CA GLY A 358 -3.31 -4.95 -4.99
C GLY A 358 -2.25 -5.26 -3.92
N GLY A 359 -2.02 -4.36 -2.96
CA GLY A 359 -1.18 -4.62 -1.80
C GLY A 359 -1.66 -5.80 -0.96
N VAL A 360 -2.98 -5.93 -0.74
CA VAL A 360 -3.59 -7.07 -0.06
C VAL A 360 -3.47 -8.34 -0.91
N ALA A 361 -3.90 -8.28 -2.18
CA ALA A 361 -3.87 -9.43 -3.09
C ALA A 361 -2.46 -10.00 -3.27
N MET A 362 -1.43 -9.16 -3.39
CA MET A 362 -0.04 -9.61 -3.48
C MET A 362 0.44 -10.33 -2.23
N ARG A 363 -0.04 -9.94 -1.04
CA ARG A 363 0.25 -10.68 0.20
C ARG A 363 -0.49 -12.01 0.26
N GLU A 364 -1.75 -12.06 -0.14
CA GLU A 364 -2.55 -13.31 -0.17
C GLU A 364 -1.99 -14.32 -1.17
N ILE A 365 -1.61 -13.87 -2.37
CA ILE A 365 -0.95 -14.71 -3.38
C ILE A 365 0.40 -15.22 -2.87
N TYR A 366 1.19 -14.37 -2.20
CA TYR A 366 2.46 -14.78 -1.60
C TYR A 366 2.27 -15.89 -0.56
N ASP A 367 1.36 -15.69 0.39
CA ASP A 367 1.06 -16.67 1.44
C ASP A 367 0.51 -17.99 0.85
N PHE A 368 -0.33 -17.92 -0.20
CA PHE A 368 -0.86 -19.09 -0.93
C PHE A 368 0.21 -19.89 -1.70
N MET A 369 1.29 -19.25 -2.16
CA MET A 369 2.40 -19.94 -2.83
C MET A 369 3.41 -20.54 -1.85
N ASP A 370 3.58 -19.94 -0.67
CA ASP A 370 4.49 -20.39 0.38
C ASP A 370 3.85 -21.42 1.32
N ASP A 371 2.53 -21.63 1.31
CA ASP A 371 1.86 -22.66 2.11
C ASP A 371 2.20 -24.10 1.64
N PRO A 372 2.86 -24.92 2.48
CA PRO A 372 3.16 -26.31 2.15
C PRO A 372 1.92 -27.24 2.13
N ALA A 373 0.77 -26.84 2.69
CA ALA A 373 -0.46 -27.62 2.68
C ALA A 373 -1.21 -27.59 1.33
N GLY A 374 -0.83 -26.69 0.43
CA GLY A 374 -1.42 -26.56 -0.91
C GLY A 374 -2.74 -25.77 -0.96
N PRO A 375 -3.40 -25.71 -2.14
CA PRO A 375 -4.47 -24.74 -2.42
C PRO A 375 -5.73 -24.81 -1.54
N SER A 376 -5.88 -25.87 -0.75
CA SER A 376 -7.06 -26.13 0.08
C SER A 376 -7.08 -25.34 1.39
N ALA A 377 -5.93 -24.79 1.82
CA ALA A 377 -5.70 -24.31 3.18
C ALA A 377 -5.65 -22.77 3.29
N LEU A 378 -6.66 -22.06 2.77
CA LEU A 378 -6.94 -20.68 3.20
C LEU A 378 -7.40 -20.71 4.67
N SER A 379 -6.42 -20.81 5.56
CA SER A 379 -6.59 -20.85 7.01
C SER A 379 -6.93 -19.46 7.52
N TRP A 380 -8.23 -19.13 7.49
CA TRP A 380 -8.80 -17.90 8.05
C TRP A 380 -8.69 -17.88 9.58
N CYS A 381 -7.48 -17.68 10.10
CA CYS A 381 -7.20 -17.56 11.52
C CYS A 381 -7.98 -16.36 12.09
N SER A 382 -9.13 -16.64 12.68
CA SER A 382 -9.97 -15.63 13.32
C SER A 382 -9.45 -15.40 14.75
N PRO A 383 -9.35 -14.15 15.22
CA PRO A 383 -8.94 -13.90 16.60
C PRO A 383 -10.03 -14.39 17.56
N GLY A 384 -9.72 -15.43 18.35
CA GLY A 384 -10.60 -15.90 19.42
C GLY A 384 -10.79 -14.84 20.50
N PRO A 385 -11.90 -14.87 21.27
CA PRO A 385 -12.23 -13.85 22.27
C PRO A 385 -11.22 -13.73 23.43
N SER A 386 -10.27 -14.66 23.54
CA SER A 386 -9.18 -14.69 24.52
C SER A 386 -7.81 -14.24 23.99
N GLY A 387 -7.71 -13.84 22.71
CA GLY A 387 -6.43 -13.42 22.10
C GLY A 387 -5.48 -14.57 21.74
N VAL A 388 -5.89 -15.83 21.92
CA VAL A 388 -5.18 -17.01 21.41
C VAL A 388 -5.69 -17.32 20.01
N SER A 389 -4.79 -17.39 19.02
CA SER A 389 -5.12 -17.72 17.63
C SER A 389 -5.30 -19.23 17.46
N SER A 390 -6.55 -19.69 17.42
CA SER A 390 -6.92 -21.04 16.98
C SER A 390 -7.20 -21.05 15.47
N CYS A 391 -6.25 -21.55 14.69
CA CYS A 391 -6.50 -21.88 13.28
C CYS A 391 -7.16 -23.26 13.22
N GLU A 392 -8.48 -23.29 12.99
CA GLU A 392 -9.19 -24.53 12.66
C GLU A 392 -9.08 -24.81 11.15
N THR A 393 -8.69 -26.04 10.80
CA THR A 393 -8.89 -26.58 9.46
C THR A 393 -10.34 -27.02 9.33
N SER A 394 -11.07 -26.49 8.34
CA SER A 394 -12.33 -27.11 7.91
C SER A 394 -12.09 -28.57 7.49
N PRO A 395 -13.06 -29.48 7.73
CA PRO A 395 -12.94 -30.89 7.40
C PRO A 395 -12.93 -31.17 5.90
#